data_AF-A0A1I3K8J6-F1
#
_entry.id   AF-A0A1I3K8J6-F1
#
_cell.length_a   1.000
_cell.length_b   1.000
_cell.length_c   1.000
_cell.angle_alpha   90.00
_cell.angle_beta   90.00
_cell.angle_gamma   90.00
#
_symmetry.space_group_name_H-M   'P 1'
#
loop_
_entity.id
_entity.type
_entity.pdbx_description
1 polymer ?
#
loop_
_entity_poly.entity_id
_entity_poly.type
_entity_poly.pdbx_seq_one_letter_code
_entity_poly.pdbx_strand_id
1 'polypeptide(L)'
;MRARRPPYLFFIFAGILLIWVWYKYATATPKPDPSLATEAEPPKPVAKIKVSQQEMEQIKVRSKKFAEVYFSYDDQQPKHYFQQASTYLHSQFVDQRAKELKEINQPNKIGVKTIFEQPTKTEILTSYIQGEQICVFVDIARDVTLQYQDGQTKKVKDAFNRLIVWEKEGDEWKVRRVEHQTYMEPD
;
A
#
# COMPACT_ATOMS: atom_id res chain seq x y z
N MET A 1 -23.62 -7.24 63.32
CA MET A 1 -22.81 -6.69 62.21
C MET A 1 -21.44 -7.34 62.25
N ARG A 2 -21.10 -8.25 61.32
CA ARG A 2 -19.79 -8.94 61.30
C ARG A 2 -18.81 -8.12 60.48
N ALA A 3 -17.78 -7.57 61.14
CA ALA A 3 -16.70 -6.82 60.50
C ALA A 3 -15.97 -7.70 59.48
N ARG A 4 -16.08 -7.34 58.19
CA ARG A 4 -15.37 -7.99 57.09
C ARG A 4 -13.88 -7.63 57.22
N ARG A 5 -13.03 -8.64 57.46
CA ARG A 5 -11.56 -8.49 57.54
C ARG A 5 -11.04 -7.97 56.19
N PRO A 6 -10.05 -7.06 56.17
CA PRO A 6 -9.66 -6.36 54.96
C PRO A 6 -8.96 -7.29 53.95
N PRO A 7 -9.14 -7.06 52.63
CA PRO A 7 -8.66 -7.92 51.54
C PRO A 7 -7.12 -7.96 51.38
N TYR A 8 -6.37 -7.33 52.28
CA TYR A 8 -4.93 -7.11 52.17
C TYR A 8 -4.11 -8.41 52.21
N LEU A 9 -4.61 -9.46 52.87
CA LEU A 9 -3.94 -10.77 52.90
C LEU A 9 -3.87 -11.43 51.52
N PHE A 10 -4.87 -11.21 50.65
CA PHE A 10 -4.88 -11.79 49.30
C PHE A 10 -3.86 -11.10 48.39
N PHE A 11 -3.67 -9.79 48.55
CA PHE A 11 -2.66 -9.02 47.82
C PHE A 11 -1.23 -9.40 48.20
N ILE A 12 -0.97 -9.71 49.48
CA ILE A 12 0.33 -10.21 49.92
C ILE A 12 0.65 -11.57 49.28
N PHE A 13 -0.32 -12.48 49.24
CA PHE A 13 -0.14 -13.78 48.59
C PHE A 13 0.11 -13.66 47.08
N ALA A 14 -0.65 -12.81 46.38
CA ALA A 14 -0.44 -12.56 44.96
C ALA A 14 0.95 -11.97 44.67
N GLY A 15 1.44 -11.07 45.54
CA GLY A 15 2.78 -10.49 45.43
C GLY A 15 3.90 -11.52 45.60
N ILE A 16 3.80 -12.40 46.60
CA ILE A 16 4.80 -13.46 46.83
C ILE A 16 4.85 -14.44 45.65
N LEU A 17 3.69 -14.76 45.06
CA LEU A 17 3.60 -15.69 43.93
C LEU A 17 4.21 -15.09 42.65
N LEU A 18 4.01 -13.79 42.41
CA LEU A 18 4.69 -13.05 41.33
C LEU A 18 6.21 -13.01 41.49
N ILE A 19 6.71 -12.74 42.70
CA ILE A 19 8.16 -12.72 42.99
C ILE A 19 8.74 -14.13 42.79
N TRP A 20 8.05 -15.18 43.20
CA TRP A 20 8.51 -16.55 43.06
C TRP A 20 8.57 -17.01 41.59
N VAL A 21 7.54 -16.69 40.80
CA VAL A 21 7.53 -16.95 39.35
C VAL A 21 8.67 -16.18 38.67
N TRP A 22 8.87 -14.91 39.02
CA TRP A 22 9.94 -14.12 38.42
C TRP A 22 11.34 -14.66 38.77
N TYR A 23 11.55 -15.08 40.03
CA TYR A 23 12.82 -15.67 40.47
C TYR A 23 13.11 -17.02 39.79
N LYS A 24 12.07 -17.86 39.58
CA LYS A 24 12.18 -19.12 38.82
C LYS A 24 12.52 -18.89 37.34
N TYR A 25 11.92 -17.89 36.69
CA TYR A 25 12.21 -17.57 35.29
C TYR A 25 13.58 -16.92 35.10
N ALA A 26 14.01 -16.03 36.01
CA ALA A 26 15.30 -15.35 35.92
C ALA A 26 16.50 -16.28 36.15
N THR A 27 16.32 -17.36 36.92
CA THR A 27 17.38 -18.35 37.18
C THR A 27 17.43 -19.49 36.16
N ALA A 28 16.41 -19.63 35.30
CA ALA A 28 16.32 -20.66 34.27
C ALA A 28 16.76 -20.18 32.87
N THR A 29 17.08 -18.90 32.68
CA THR A 29 17.65 -18.40 31.43
C THR A 29 19.12 -18.84 31.31
N PRO A 30 19.47 -19.74 30.36
CA PRO A 30 20.87 -20.03 30.09
C PRO A 30 21.55 -18.72 29.66
N LYS A 31 22.68 -18.40 30.29
CA LYS A 31 23.50 -17.25 29.87
C LYS A 31 23.91 -17.49 28.41
N PRO A 32 23.75 -16.50 27.51
CA PRO A 32 24.12 -16.67 26.12
C PRO A 32 25.62 -16.95 26.04
N ASP A 33 25.98 -18.07 25.41
CA ASP A 33 27.35 -18.49 25.21
C ASP A 33 28.00 -17.55 24.17
N PRO A 34 28.98 -16.72 24.54
CA PRO A 34 29.60 -15.76 23.62
C PRO A 34 30.40 -16.44 22.50
N SER A 35 30.59 -17.76 22.55
CA SER A 35 31.24 -18.55 21.50
C SER A 35 30.32 -18.93 20.33
N LEU A 36 29.01 -18.66 20.44
CA LEU A 36 27.99 -18.89 19.41
C LEU A 36 27.53 -17.59 18.72
N ALA A 37 28.36 -16.55 18.72
CA ALA A 37 28.21 -15.44 17.77
C ALA A 37 28.48 -16.00 16.36
N THR A 38 27.44 -16.55 15.75
CA THR A 38 27.46 -16.91 14.33
C THR A 38 27.80 -15.63 13.58
N GLU A 39 28.99 -15.56 12.97
CA GLU A 39 29.28 -14.52 11.98
C GLU A 39 28.07 -14.45 11.06
N ALA A 40 27.41 -13.29 11.01
CA ALA A 40 26.32 -13.08 10.07
C ALA A 40 26.88 -13.43 8.69
N GLU A 41 26.40 -14.53 8.09
CA GLU A 41 26.79 -14.91 6.74
C GLU A 41 26.66 -13.64 5.89
N PRO A 42 27.72 -13.23 5.15
CA PRO A 42 27.61 -12.06 4.29
C PRO A 42 26.38 -12.27 3.41
N PRO A 43 25.47 -11.28 3.30
CA PRO A 43 24.21 -11.45 2.61
C PRO A 43 24.49 -11.99 1.22
N LYS A 44 24.03 -13.23 0.96
CA LYS A 44 24.16 -13.84 -0.38
C LYS A 44 23.62 -12.80 -1.37
N PRO A 45 24.39 -12.42 -2.41
CA PRO A 45 23.91 -11.45 -3.37
C PRO A 45 22.61 -12.00 -3.95
N VAL A 46 21.49 -11.33 -3.64
CA VAL A 46 20.20 -11.60 -4.27
C VAL A 46 20.48 -11.54 -5.76
N ALA A 47 20.22 -12.63 -6.47
CA ALA A 47 20.39 -12.69 -7.92
C ALA A 47 19.53 -11.58 -8.51
N LYS A 48 20.14 -10.43 -8.81
CA LYS A 48 19.46 -9.32 -9.48
C LYS A 48 19.02 -9.89 -10.81
N ILE A 49 17.71 -10.05 -11.01
CA ILE A 49 17.16 -10.33 -12.33
C ILE A 49 17.78 -9.28 -13.26
N LYS A 50 18.54 -9.74 -14.25
CA LYS A 50 19.04 -8.86 -15.30
C LYS A 50 17.86 -8.52 -16.21
N VAL A 51 17.03 -7.58 -15.76
CA VAL A 51 16.03 -6.95 -16.61
C VAL A 51 16.81 -6.22 -17.70
N SER A 52 16.57 -6.58 -18.95
CA SER A 52 17.18 -5.90 -20.08
C SER A 52 16.65 -4.47 -20.19
N GLN A 53 17.44 -3.56 -20.75
CA GLN A 53 16.99 -2.19 -21.02
C GLN A 53 15.74 -2.18 -21.94
N GLN A 54 15.64 -3.15 -22.84
CA GLN A 54 14.48 -3.30 -23.73
C GLN A 54 13.20 -3.68 -22.97
N GLU A 55 13.28 -4.61 -22.01
CA GLU A 55 12.15 -4.94 -21.14
C GLU A 55 11.70 -3.73 -20.33
N MET A 56 12.64 -2.96 -19.78
CA MET A 56 12.34 -1.75 -19.03
C MET A 56 11.55 -0.73 -19.87
N GLU A 57 11.99 -0.46 -21.12
CA GLU A 57 11.29 0.46 -22.02
C GLU A 57 9.90 -0.05 -22.42
N GLN A 58 9.73 -1.36 -22.64
CA GLN A 58 8.41 -1.94 -22.89
C GLN A 58 7.49 -1.75 -21.69
N ILE A 59 8.00 -1.94 -20.47
CA ILE A 59 7.22 -1.76 -19.24
C ILE A 59 6.85 -0.31 -19.01
N LYS A 60 7.73 0.65 -19.34
CA LYS A 60 7.38 2.07 -19.36
C LYS A 60 6.17 2.33 -20.27
N VAL A 61 6.22 1.91 -21.53
CA VAL A 61 5.11 2.10 -22.48
C VAL A 61 3.82 1.43 -21.99
N ARG A 62 3.92 0.22 -21.43
CA ARG A 62 2.76 -0.49 -20.84
C ARG A 62 2.22 0.21 -19.59
N SER A 63 3.07 0.80 -18.76
CA SER A 63 2.69 1.57 -17.56
C SER A 63 1.84 2.77 -17.90
N LYS A 64 2.22 3.50 -18.96
CA LYS A 64 1.41 4.62 -19.45
C LYS A 64 0.01 4.16 -19.86
N LYS A 65 -0.08 3.14 -20.72
CA LYS A 65 -1.38 2.58 -21.17
C LYS A 65 -2.23 2.05 -20.02
N PHE A 66 -1.59 1.34 -19.08
CA PHE A 66 -2.26 0.86 -17.89
C PHE A 66 -2.82 2.02 -17.07
N ALA A 67 -2.05 3.07 -16.81
CA ALA A 67 -2.48 4.22 -16.04
C ALA A 67 -3.65 4.98 -16.70
N GLU A 68 -3.60 5.19 -18.02
CA GLU A 68 -4.68 5.84 -18.78
C GLU A 68 -6.03 5.14 -18.56
N VAL A 69 -6.04 3.82 -18.50
CA VAL A 69 -7.26 3.02 -18.32
C VAL A 69 -7.61 2.81 -16.85
N TYR A 70 -6.66 2.41 -16.01
CA TYR A 70 -6.91 2.02 -14.63
C TYR A 70 -7.41 3.18 -13.75
N PHE A 71 -6.89 4.40 -13.96
CA PHE A 71 -7.31 5.59 -13.22
C PHE A 71 -8.53 6.29 -13.82
N SER A 72 -9.10 5.74 -14.88
CA SER A 72 -10.41 6.18 -15.39
C SER A 72 -11.55 5.59 -14.53
N TYR A 73 -12.57 6.40 -14.31
CA TYR A 73 -13.75 6.02 -13.54
C TYR A 73 -15.03 6.71 -14.05
N ASP A 74 -16.12 5.93 -14.05
CA ASP A 74 -17.48 6.36 -14.39
C ASP A 74 -18.43 5.73 -13.36
N ASP A 75 -19.19 6.56 -12.65
CA ASP A 75 -20.10 6.10 -11.60
C ASP A 75 -21.33 5.36 -12.13
N GLN A 76 -21.68 5.54 -13.41
CA GLN A 76 -22.74 4.80 -14.08
C GLN A 76 -22.29 3.37 -14.42
N GLN A 77 -21.00 3.19 -14.72
CA GLN A 77 -20.41 1.91 -15.10
C GLN A 77 -19.12 1.62 -14.31
N PRO A 78 -19.20 1.42 -12.98
CA PRO A 78 -18.04 1.43 -12.09
C PRO A 78 -17.01 0.31 -12.34
N LYS A 79 -17.35 -0.70 -13.15
CA LYS A 79 -16.47 -1.82 -13.48
C LYS A 79 -15.86 -1.74 -14.89
N HIS A 80 -16.35 -0.86 -15.76
CA HIS A 80 -15.98 -0.83 -17.18
C HIS A 80 -14.46 -0.69 -17.39
N TYR A 81 -13.87 0.36 -16.83
CA TYR A 81 -12.44 0.63 -16.94
C TYR A 81 -11.56 -0.41 -16.22
N PHE A 82 -12.07 -0.99 -15.13
CA PHE A 82 -11.34 -2.06 -14.44
C PHE A 82 -11.17 -3.29 -15.32
N GLN A 83 -12.24 -3.69 -16.01
CA GLN A 83 -12.21 -4.84 -16.92
C GLN A 83 -11.23 -4.63 -18.06
N GLN A 84 -11.13 -3.41 -18.59
CA GLN A 84 -10.14 -3.06 -19.60
C GLN A 84 -8.71 -3.13 -19.06
N ALA A 85 -8.49 -2.69 -17.81
CA ALA A 85 -7.19 -2.76 -17.16
C ALA A 85 -6.77 -4.19 -16.76
N SER A 86 -7.70 -5.15 -16.71
CA SER A 86 -7.47 -6.50 -16.18
C SER A 86 -6.35 -7.27 -16.88
N THR A 87 -6.11 -7.02 -18.16
CA THR A 87 -5.03 -7.66 -18.94
C THR A 87 -3.64 -7.32 -18.43
N TYR A 88 -3.51 -6.23 -17.68
CA TYR A 88 -2.25 -5.82 -17.06
C TYR A 88 -2.11 -6.33 -15.62
N LEU A 89 -3.16 -6.84 -14.99
CA LEU A 89 -3.18 -7.10 -13.55
C LEU A 89 -2.63 -8.49 -13.20
N HIS A 90 -1.79 -8.54 -12.18
CA HIS A 90 -1.32 -9.79 -11.58
C HIS A 90 -2.48 -10.50 -10.86
N SER A 91 -2.44 -11.83 -10.77
CA SER A 91 -3.45 -12.64 -10.05
C SER A 91 -3.66 -12.22 -8.58
N GLN A 92 -2.61 -11.69 -7.96
CA GLN A 92 -2.59 -11.23 -6.57
C GLN A 92 -2.80 -9.70 -6.44
N PHE A 93 -3.22 -9.01 -7.50
CA PHE A 93 -3.54 -7.59 -7.46
C PHE A 93 -4.81 -7.32 -6.64
N VAL A 94 -4.79 -6.25 -5.84
CA VAL A 94 -5.94 -5.82 -5.03
C VAL A 94 -6.34 -4.41 -5.46
N ASP A 95 -7.54 -4.26 -6.05
CA ASP A 95 -8.09 -2.96 -6.44
C ASP A 95 -8.42 -2.11 -5.20
N GLN A 96 -7.86 -0.92 -5.14
CA GLN A 96 -8.06 0.03 -4.04
C GLN A 96 -8.94 1.22 -4.43
N ARG A 97 -9.32 1.37 -5.70
CA ARG A 97 -10.05 2.55 -6.20
C ARG A 97 -11.40 2.73 -5.53
N ALA A 98 -12.11 1.64 -5.23
CA ALA A 98 -13.38 1.72 -4.50
C ALA A 98 -13.22 2.28 -3.07
N LYS A 99 -12.05 2.08 -2.43
CA LYS A 99 -11.75 2.67 -1.12
C LYS A 99 -11.39 4.15 -1.28
N GLU A 100 -10.53 4.48 -2.24
CA GLU A 100 -10.16 5.87 -2.56
C GLU A 100 -11.40 6.72 -2.88
N LEU A 101 -12.30 6.22 -3.73
CA LEU A 101 -13.56 6.89 -4.05
C LEU A 101 -14.47 7.03 -2.84
N LYS A 102 -14.51 6.03 -1.95
CA LYS A 102 -15.29 6.13 -0.71
C LYS A 102 -14.74 7.21 0.20
N GLU A 103 -13.41 7.32 0.32
CA GLU A 103 -12.73 8.35 1.11
C GLU A 103 -12.99 9.75 0.57
N ILE A 104 -12.90 9.93 -0.76
CA ILE A 104 -13.21 11.20 -1.43
C ILE A 104 -14.69 11.56 -1.28
N ASN A 105 -15.58 10.58 -1.42
CA ASN A 105 -17.03 10.76 -1.30
C ASN A 105 -17.53 10.74 0.14
N GLN A 106 -16.65 10.74 1.15
CA GLN A 106 -17.11 10.86 2.53
C GLN A 106 -17.80 12.21 2.69
N PRO A 107 -19.00 12.25 3.30
CA PRO A 107 -19.72 13.49 3.50
C PRO A 107 -19.01 14.32 4.58
N ASN A 108 -17.98 15.06 4.21
CA ASN A 108 -17.72 16.32 4.89
C ASN A 108 -18.90 17.26 4.60
N LYS A 109 -19.18 18.19 5.52
CA LYS A 109 -20.39 19.06 5.64
C LYS A 109 -20.95 19.72 4.35
N ILE A 110 -20.26 19.62 3.22
CA ILE A 110 -20.54 20.24 1.92
C ILE A 110 -21.15 19.25 0.90
N GLY A 111 -21.08 17.92 1.15
CA GLY A 111 -21.82 16.90 0.38
C GLY A 111 -21.47 16.85 -1.11
N VAL A 112 -20.17 16.82 -1.42
CA VAL A 112 -19.67 16.72 -2.79
C VAL A 112 -19.38 15.25 -3.13
N LYS A 113 -19.85 14.78 -4.28
CA LYS A 113 -19.62 13.44 -4.82
C LYS A 113 -18.85 13.52 -6.13
N THR A 114 -17.81 12.71 -6.29
CA THR A 114 -17.14 12.52 -7.58
C THR A 114 -17.90 11.50 -8.43
N ILE A 115 -18.21 11.86 -9.67
CA ILE A 115 -19.02 11.03 -10.59
C ILE A 115 -18.27 10.59 -11.86
N PHE A 116 -17.18 11.27 -12.20
CA PHE A 116 -16.41 10.95 -13.40
C PHE A 116 -14.96 11.43 -13.27
N GLU A 117 -14.03 10.59 -13.68
CA GLU A 117 -12.59 10.85 -13.64
C GLU A 117 -11.94 10.29 -14.91
N GLN A 118 -11.24 11.12 -15.67
CA GLN A 118 -10.49 10.67 -16.85
C GLN A 118 -9.11 11.31 -16.91
N PRO A 119 -8.03 10.51 -17.02
CA PRO A 119 -6.70 11.02 -17.31
C PRO A 119 -6.69 11.85 -18.60
N THR A 120 -6.31 13.11 -18.49
CA THR A 120 -6.05 14.01 -19.63
C THR A 120 -4.58 13.99 -20.02
N LYS A 121 -3.71 13.63 -19.07
CA LYS A 121 -2.27 13.51 -19.27
C LYS A 121 -1.72 12.36 -18.43
N THR A 122 -0.82 11.59 -19.04
CA THR A 122 -0.08 10.54 -18.35
C THR A 122 1.37 10.55 -18.83
N GLU A 123 2.28 10.80 -17.90
CA GLU A 123 3.72 10.90 -18.14
C GLU A 123 4.49 10.00 -17.18
N ILE A 124 5.64 9.52 -17.64
CA ILE A 124 6.53 8.68 -16.83
C ILE A 124 7.61 9.61 -16.29
N LEU A 125 7.69 9.70 -14.97
CA LEU A 125 8.71 10.52 -14.31
C LEU A 125 10.03 9.76 -14.23
N THR A 126 9.98 8.51 -13.77
CA THR A 126 11.17 7.66 -13.61
C THR A 126 10.79 6.18 -13.55
N SER A 127 11.79 5.31 -13.66
CA SER A 127 11.65 3.87 -13.49
C SER A 127 12.92 3.28 -12.89
N TYR A 128 12.79 2.26 -12.05
CA TYR A 128 13.93 1.56 -11.47
C TYR A 128 13.58 0.09 -11.19
N ILE A 129 14.61 -0.69 -10.88
CA ILE A 129 14.47 -2.11 -10.52
C ILE A 129 14.64 -2.24 -9.01
N GLN A 130 13.73 -2.95 -8.36
CA GLN A 130 13.80 -3.26 -6.93
C GLN A 130 13.65 -4.77 -6.74
N GLY A 131 14.77 -5.47 -6.55
CA GLY A 131 14.78 -6.93 -6.49
C GLY A 131 14.34 -7.53 -7.83
N GLU A 132 13.21 -8.22 -7.81
CA GLU A 132 12.59 -8.86 -9.00
C GLU A 132 11.50 -8.00 -9.65
N GLN A 133 11.30 -6.78 -9.15
CA GLN A 133 10.21 -5.90 -9.57
C GLN A 133 10.73 -4.73 -10.41
N ILE A 134 9.91 -4.30 -11.37
CA ILE A 134 10.11 -3.05 -12.09
C ILE A 134 9.12 -2.03 -11.55
N CYS A 135 9.64 -0.94 -11.02
CA CYS A 135 8.86 0.14 -10.44
C CYS A 135 8.84 1.31 -11.43
N VAL A 136 7.65 1.78 -11.81
CA VAL A 136 7.47 2.90 -12.73
C VAL A 136 6.67 3.99 -12.04
N PHE A 137 7.25 5.18 -11.96
CA PHE A 137 6.60 6.38 -11.45
C PHE A 137 5.87 7.09 -12.58
N VAL A 138 4.58 7.30 -12.40
CA VAL A 138 3.73 8.01 -13.35
C VAL A 138 3.13 9.26 -12.70
N ASP A 139 3.19 10.36 -13.45
CA ASP A 139 2.42 11.58 -13.21
C ASP A 139 1.14 11.52 -14.02
N ILE A 140 0.01 11.80 -13.36
CA ILE A 140 -1.32 11.71 -13.92
C ILE A 140 -2.04 13.02 -13.66
N ALA A 141 -2.41 13.72 -14.73
CA ALA A 141 -3.39 14.80 -14.66
C ALA A 141 -4.73 14.29 -15.21
N ARG A 142 -5.83 14.68 -14.57
CA ARG A 142 -7.18 14.24 -14.92
C ARG A 142 -8.21 15.36 -14.78
N ASP A 143 -9.28 15.22 -15.53
CA ASP A 143 -10.50 15.99 -15.31
C ASP A 143 -11.42 15.20 -14.36
N VAL A 144 -11.90 15.88 -13.33
CA VAL A 144 -12.82 15.33 -12.33
C VAL A 144 -14.13 16.11 -12.39
N THR A 145 -15.25 15.39 -12.49
CA THR A 145 -16.58 15.99 -12.35
C THR A 145 -17.11 15.75 -10.96
N LEU A 146 -17.33 16.85 -10.23
CA LEU A 146 -17.91 16.89 -8.91
C LEU A 146 -19.40 17.20 -9.01
N GLN A 147 -20.23 16.51 -8.22
CA GLN A 147 -21.66 16.73 -8.05
C GLN A 147 -21.95 17.19 -6.63
N TYR A 148 -22.63 18.33 -6.48
CA TYR A 148 -23.04 18.89 -5.20
C TYR A 148 -24.43 18.37 -4.78
N GLN A 149 -24.82 18.55 -3.51
CA GLN A 149 -26.12 18.09 -2.99
C GLN A 149 -27.33 18.71 -3.71
N ASP A 150 -27.19 19.93 -4.23
CA ASP A 150 -28.22 20.64 -5.00
C ASP A 150 -28.31 20.14 -6.46
N GLY A 151 -27.51 19.14 -6.84
CA GLY A 151 -27.46 18.56 -8.17
C GLY A 151 -26.57 19.31 -9.15
N GLN A 152 -25.98 20.45 -8.77
CA GLN A 152 -25.05 21.17 -9.63
C GLN A 152 -23.77 20.34 -9.83
N THR A 153 -23.14 20.52 -11.00
CA THR A 153 -21.86 19.87 -11.31
C THR A 153 -20.77 20.89 -11.59
N LYS A 154 -19.56 20.62 -11.13
CA LYS A 154 -18.36 21.40 -11.46
C LYS A 154 -17.25 20.50 -11.96
N LYS A 155 -16.63 20.90 -13.07
CA LYS A 155 -15.40 20.28 -13.57
C LYS A 155 -14.20 20.92 -12.90
N VAL A 156 -13.31 20.09 -12.37
CA VAL A 156 -12.04 20.51 -11.78
C VAL A 156 -10.90 19.68 -12.37
N LYS A 157 -9.69 20.26 -12.39
CA LYS A 157 -8.48 19.53 -12.75
C LYS A 157 -7.82 19.03 -11.48
N ASP A 158 -7.38 17.78 -11.52
CA ASP A 158 -6.66 17.12 -10.46
C ASP A 158 -5.36 16.53 -11.03
N ALA A 159 -4.29 16.51 -10.24
CA ALA A 159 -3.00 15.99 -10.64
C ALA A 159 -2.33 15.28 -9.48
N PHE A 160 -1.81 14.08 -9.73
CA PHE A 160 -1.22 13.24 -8.70
C PHE A 160 -0.23 12.24 -9.29
N ASN A 161 0.68 11.77 -8.43
CA ASN A 161 1.66 10.76 -8.77
C ASN A 161 1.25 9.38 -8.27
N ARG A 162 1.65 8.34 -9.00
CA ARG A 162 1.48 6.92 -8.60
C ARG A 162 2.73 6.13 -8.92
N LEU A 163 3.04 5.19 -8.03
CA LEU A 163 4.05 4.17 -8.29
C LEU A 163 3.35 2.88 -8.75
N ILE A 164 3.66 2.43 -9.96
CA ILE A 164 3.17 1.17 -10.51
C ILE A 164 4.28 0.14 -10.36
N VAL A 165 3.99 -0.93 -9.62
CA VAL A 165 4.93 -2.02 -9.38
C VAL A 165 4.58 -3.20 -10.27
N TRP A 166 5.51 -3.58 -11.12
CA TRP A 166 5.42 -4.72 -12.01
C TRP A 166 6.19 -5.90 -11.46
N GLU A 167 5.58 -7.08 -11.58
CA GLU A 167 6.13 -8.37 -11.16
C GLU A 167 5.91 -9.38 -12.29
N LYS A 168 6.82 -10.34 -12.40
CA LYS A 168 6.75 -11.35 -13.47
C LYS A 168 5.86 -12.52 -13.03
N GLU A 169 4.83 -12.81 -13.81
CA GLU A 169 3.92 -13.95 -13.66
C GLU A 169 4.16 -14.92 -14.82
N GLY A 170 4.95 -15.96 -14.59
CA GLY A 170 5.45 -16.83 -15.65
C GLY A 170 6.38 -16.06 -16.59
N ASP A 171 6.02 -15.97 -17.87
CA ASP A 171 6.80 -15.22 -18.88
C ASP A 171 6.30 -13.78 -19.09
N GLU A 172 5.20 -13.39 -18.45
CA GLU A 172 4.59 -12.07 -18.64
C GLU A 172 4.82 -11.16 -17.44
N TRP A 173 5.11 -9.89 -17.72
CA TRP A 173 5.10 -8.85 -16.70
C TRP A 173 3.69 -8.33 -16.47
N LYS A 174 3.27 -8.24 -15.20
CA LYS A 174 1.96 -7.72 -14.78
C LYS A 174 2.06 -6.80 -13.57
N VAL A 175 1.10 -5.88 -13.45
CA VAL A 175 0.98 -4.93 -12.35
C VAL A 175 0.55 -5.69 -11.10
N ARG A 176 1.43 -5.68 -10.09
CA ARG A 176 1.18 -6.30 -8.81
C ARG A 176 0.45 -5.37 -7.85
N ARG A 177 0.83 -4.10 -7.83
CA ARG A 177 0.24 -3.09 -6.96
C ARG A 177 0.46 -1.69 -7.51
N VAL A 178 -0.41 -0.79 -7.09
CA VAL A 178 -0.31 0.64 -7.31
C VAL A 178 -0.21 1.29 -5.93
N GLU A 179 0.79 2.14 -5.73
CA GLU A 179 1.00 2.84 -4.48
C GLU A 179 0.79 4.34 -4.65
N HIS A 180 0.20 4.95 -3.63
CA HIS A 180 0.24 6.40 -3.46
C HIS A 180 1.64 6.77 -3.01
N GLN A 181 2.27 7.69 -3.73
CA GLN A 181 3.34 8.46 -3.12
C GLN A 181 2.77 9.80 -2.68
N THR A 182 2.80 10.01 -1.36
CA THR A 182 2.74 11.34 -0.79
C THR A 182 3.98 12.06 -1.27
N TYR A 183 3.80 13.19 -1.94
CA TYR A 183 4.88 14.10 -2.33
C TYR A 183 5.75 14.36 -1.08
N MET A 184 7.02 13.95 -1.09
CA MET A 184 7.99 14.55 -0.17
C MET A 184 8.17 15.98 -0.67
N GLU A 185 7.74 16.98 0.10
CA GLU A 185 8.11 18.36 -0.17
C GLU A 185 9.64 18.45 -0.27
N PRO A 186 10.20 19.15 -1.26
CA PRO A 186 11.62 19.45 -1.27
C PRO A 186 11.92 20.42 -0.11
N ASP A 187 12.90 20.07 0.72
CA ASP A 187 13.45 20.91 1.80
C ASP A 187 13.86 22.32 1.34
#